data_AF-A0A7E5WAV3-F1
#
_entry.id   AF-A0A7E5WAV3-F1
#
_cell.length_a   1.000
_cell.length_b   1.000
_cell.length_c   1.000
_cell.angle_alpha   90.00
_cell.angle_beta   90.00
_cell.angle_gamma   90.00
#
_symmetry.space_group_name_H-M   'P 1'
#
loop_
_entity.id
_entity.type
_entity.pdbx_description
1 polymer ?
#
loop_
_entity_poly.entity_id
_entity_poly.type
_entity_poly.pdbx_seq_one_letter_code
_entity_poly.pdbx_strand_id
1 'polypeptide(L)'
;MMWDSSSFLGALTPKFYVALTGTSSLISGLILIFEWWYFRKYGTSFIEQVSLTHLGPWLGGGGGSNEAENAADCKVWRNPMSLLRGAEYGRLWSAARRAPLTYYDMNLSAQEHQAWFGCGAEGPAEEAMARAWREREPGARVAAARAALAVRADCAAALLLLAEEDAPTVHEAERTLRRAWRAAEAAWRASAAAGAAEARRDANVLAHIKRRSAMCARRLGRLRDAARLFRELARDAPPALHALALHENLIEVLLEQKAYADVQAVLARYDDVGLPRSACVCYTGALLRARAAGASGGGAAELAALDSMRRAIEFNPHVPEYLLELRPLTLPPEHVLRRGDSEALAYAFFHLRHWRACPGALRLLGAAWAAAERGAGHAGCAACADRELLPAHHALSVFPRRRAPALLPLAAALCAVTALLALLAHRWPAHAHAVARAAASGLDPRRLHSLLAAV
;
A
#
# COMPACT_ATOMS: atom_id res chain seq x y z
N MET A 1 -11.05 57.38 -0.75
CA MET A 1 -12.43 56.95 -1.10
C MET A 1 -12.68 55.63 -0.37
N MET A 2 -13.25 55.69 0.85
CA MET A 2 -13.70 54.50 1.57
C MET A 2 -14.97 54.00 0.86
N TRP A 3 -14.97 52.74 0.43
CA TRP A 3 -16.19 52.10 -0.06
C TRP A 3 -17.11 51.89 1.14
N ASP A 4 -18.18 52.67 1.21
CA ASP A 4 -19.19 52.53 2.26
C ASP A 4 -19.96 51.23 2.01
N SER A 5 -19.72 50.20 2.82
CA SER A 5 -20.30 48.85 2.64
C SER A 5 -21.84 48.88 2.64
N SER A 6 -22.43 49.90 3.27
CA SER A 6 -23.86 50.18 3.28
C SER A 6 -24.41 50.55 1.89
N SER A 7 -23.64 51.30 1.09
CA SER A 7 -24.01 51.70 -0.28
C SER A 7 -23.99 50.53 -1.27
N PHE A 8 -23.06 49.58 -1.09
CA PHE A 8 -22.98 48.37 -1.90
C PHE A 8 -24.16 47.44 -1.64
N LEU A 9 -24.47 47.16 -0.36
CA LEU A 9 -25.59 46.27 0.02
C LEU A 9 -26.95 46.86 -0.34
N GLY A 10 -27.10 48.19 -0.29
CA GLY A 10 -28.32 48.90 -0.69
C GLY A 10 -28.59 48.91 -2.20
N ALA A 11 -27.56 48.72 -3.03
CA ALA A 11 -27.67 48.66 -4.49
C ALA A 11 -28.03 47.25 -5.03
N LEU A 12 -27.98 46.21 -4.18
CA LEU A 12 -28.27 44.83 -4.58
C LEU A 12 -29.79 44.60 -4.63
N THR A 13 -30.32 44.55 -5.85
CA THR A 13 -31.75 44.26 -6.07
C THR A 13 -32.12 42.84 -5.63
N PRO A 14 -33.39 42.55 -5.30
CA PRO A 14 -33.84 41.18 -5.02
C PRO A 14 -33.48 40.17 -6.13
N LYS A 15 -33.42 40.63 -7.39
CA LYS A 15 -32.98 39.84 -8.54
C LYS A 15 -31.51 39.43 -8.46
N PHE A 16 -30.65 40.27 -7.88
CA PHE A 16 -29.25 39.92 -7.62
C PHE A 16 -29.13 38.79 -6.60
N TYR A 17 -29.89 38.84 -5.49
CA TYR A 17 -29.88 37.77 -4.50
C TYR A 17 -30.42 36.45 -5.06
N VAL A 18 -31.47 36.49 -5.89
CA VAL A 18 -31.98 35.31 -6.60
C VAL A 18 -30.95 34.76 -7.59
N ALA A 19 -30.27 35.63 -8.35
CA ALA A 19 -29.22 35.20 -9.26
C ALA A 19 -28.01 34.61 -8.52
N LEU A 20 -27.58 35.22 -7.41
CA LEU A 20 -26.45 34.78 -6.59
C LEU A 20 -26.74 33.45 -5.87
N THR A 21 -27.95 33.28 -5.34
CA THR A 21 -28.38 31.99 -4.74
C THR A 21 -28.56 30.91 -5.81
N GLY A 22 -29.07 31.28 -6.99
CA GLY A 22 -29.21 30.36 -8.12
C GLY A 22 -27.86 29.87 -8.65
N THR A 23 -26.90 30.78 -8.88
CA THR A 23 -25.57 30.42 -9.37
C THR A 23 -24.74 29.67 -8.32
N SER A 24 -24.79 30.07 -7.04
CA SER A 24 -24.11 29.33 -5.97
C SER A 24 -24.68 27.93 -5.76
N SER A 25 -25.99 27.74 -5.86
CA SER A 25 -26.65 26.42 -5.80
C SER A 25 -26.28 25.53 -6.98
N LEU A 26 -26.27 26.09 -8.20
CA LEU A 26 -25.84 25.37 -9.41
C LEU A 26 -24.38 24.92 -9.31
N ILE A 27 -23.47 25.83 -8.92
CA ILE A 27 -22.05 25.54 -8.75
C ILE A 27 -21.86 24.49 -7.65
N SER A 28 -22.57 24.62 -6.52
CA SER A 28 -22.51 23.64 -5.42
C SER A 28 -23.01 22.26 -5.85
N GLY A 29 -24.09 22.19 -6.64
CA GLY A 29 -24.60 20.94 -7.19
C GLY A 29 -23.63 20.29 -8.18
N LEU A 30 -22.97 21.08 -9.02
CA LEU A 30 -21.97 20.61 -9.97
C LEU A 30 -20.73 20.06 -9.25
N ILE A 31 -20.25 20.79 -8.23
CA ILE A 31 -19.19 20.34 -7.33
C ILE A 31 -19.58 19.02 -6.66
N LEU A 32 -20.82 18.89 -6.16
CA LEU A 32 -21.29 17.66 -5.52
C LEU A 32 -21.34 16.46 -6.48
N ILE A 33 -21.69 16.65 -7.75
CA ILE A 33 -21.67 15.60 -8.77
C ILE A 33 -20.24 15.14 -9.05
N PHE A 34 -19.31 16.08 -9.23
CA PHE A 34 -17.89 15.76 -9.42
C PHE A 34 -17.28 15.11 -8.19
N GLU A 35 -17.64 15.60 -7.00
CA GLU A 35 -17.24 15.05 -5.71
C GLU A 35 -17.76 13.62 -5.54
N TRP A 36 -19.01 13.34 -5.90
CA TRP A 36 -19.58 12.00 -5.86
C TRP A 36 -18.91 11.06 -6.86
N TRP A 37 -18.64 11.53 -8.08
CA TRP A 37 -17.92 10.76 -9.08
C TRP A 37 -16.48 10.45 -8.64
N TYR A 38 -15.80 11.47 -8.09
CA TYR A 38 -14.46 11.35 -7.53
C TYR A 38 -14.45 10.37 -6.34
N PHE A 39 -15.35 10.53 -5.39
CA PHE A 39 -15.49 9.63 -4.23
C PHE A 39 -15.77 8.19 -4.65
N ARG A 40 -16.64 7.97 -5.63
CA ARG A 40 -16.89 6.61 -6.17
C ARG A 40 -15.64 6.00 -6.82
N LYS A 41 -14.81 6.82 -7.46
CA LYS A 41 -13.60 6.40 -8.17
C LYS A 41 -12.36 6.28 -7.28
N TYR A 42 -12.26 7.05 -6.21
CA TYR A 42 -11.05 7.16 -5.38
C TYR A 42 -11.28 6.80 -3.91
N GLY A 43 -12.54 6.67 -3.47
CA GLY A 43 -12.90 6.32 -2.09
C GLY A 43 -12.64 7.43 -1.06
N THR A 44 -12.18 8.60 -1.52
CA THR A 44 -11.87 9.77 -0.70
C THR A 44 -12.59 11.00 -1.25
N SER A 45 -12.87 11.97 -0.38
CA SER A 45 -13.47 13.24 -0.77
C SER A 45 -12.37 14.20 -1.27
N PHE A 46 -12.55 14.79 -2.46
CA PHE A 46 -11.62 15.77 -3.02
C PHE A 46 -11.67 17.07 -2.22
N ILE A 47 -12.87 17.55 -1.88
CA ILE A 47 -13.05 18.73 -1.02
C ILE A 47 -12.42 18.51 0.36
N GLU A 48 -12.57 17.33 0.96
CA GLU A 48 -11.94 17.01 2.25
C GLU A 48 -10.41 17.03 2.16
N GLN A 49 -9.82 16.48 1.10
CA GLN A 49 -8.37 16.52 0.86
C GLN A 49 -7.85 17.96 0.70
N VAL A 50 -8.50 18.77 -0.13
CA VAL A 50 -8.13 20.17 -0.34
C VAL A 50 -8.36 21.00 0.93
N SER A 51 -9.46 20.80 1.65
CA SER A 51 -9.75 21.52 2.89
C SER A 51 -8.78 21.16 4.02
N LEU A 52 -8.39 19.89 4.16
CA LEU A 52 -7.34 19.48 5.10
C LEU A 52 -5.99 20.11 4.76
N THR A 53 -5.67 20.22 3.46
CA THR A 53 -4.39 20.78 2.97
C THR A 53 -4.32 22.32 3.12
N HIS A 54 -5.45 23.02 2.94
CA HIS A 54 -5.47 24.49 2.92
C HIS A 54 -6.03 25.14 4.21
N LEU A 55 -6.94 24.47 4.93
CA LEU A 55 -7.52 24.96 6.19
C LEU A 55 -6.91 24.29 7.43
N GLY A 56 -6.23 23.14 7.27
CA GLY A 56 -5.50 22.46 8.34
C GLY A 56 -4.50 23.35 9.09
N PRO A 57 -3.69 24.20 8.40
CA PRO A 57 -2.79 25.15 9.06
C PRO A 57 -3.51 26.23 9.89
N TRP A 58 -4.77 26.52 9.58
CA TRP A 58 -5.54 27.59 10.23
C TRP A 58 -6.43 27.07 11.37
N LEU A 59 -6.77 25.78 11.37
CA LEU A 59 -7.56 25.07 12.39
C LEU A 59 -6.72 24.51 13.56
N GLY A 60 -5.45 24.91 13.70
CA GLY A 60 -4.63 24.57 14.87
C GLY A 60 -4.02 23.16 14.85
N GLY A 61 -3.84 22.57 13.66
CA GLY A 61 -3.04 21.34 13.49
C GLY A 61 -1.54 21.67 13.41
N GLY A 62 -0.95 22.12 14.51
CA GLY A 62 0.50 22.32 14.62
C GLY A 62 1.26 20.99 14.56
N GLY A 63 1.65 20.58 13.35
CA GLY A 63 2.46 19.39 13.10
C GLY A 63 3.45 19.58 11.95
N GLY A 64 4.08 20.77 11.89
CA GLY A 64 4.96 21.22 10.80
C GLY A 64 6.32 20.51 10.66
N SER A 65 6.45 19.25 11.08
CA SER A 65 7.67 18.44 10.86
C SER A 65 7.43 17.11 10.15
N ASN A 66 6.19 16.62 10.04
CA ASN A 66 5.91 15.26 9.54
C ASN A 66 5.40 15.19 8.09
N GLU A 67 5.03 16.31 7.44
CA GLU A 67 4.46 16.26 6.09
C GLU A 67 5.49 15.92 5.00
N ALA A 68 6.75 16.35 5.16
CA ALA A 68 7.82 16.03 4.21
C ALA A 68 8.29 14.56 4.30
N GLU A 69 8.25 13.95 5.50
CA GLU A 69 8.49 12.51 5.67
C GLU A 69 7.29 11.68 5.18
N ASN A 70 6.06 12.10 5.46
CA ASN A 70 4.84 11.41 5.02
C ASN A 70 4.65 11.37 3.48
N ALA A 71 5.15 12.36 2.75
CA ALA A 71 5.09 12.39 1.28
C ALA A 71 6.06 11.39 0.62
N ALA A 72 7.18 11.05 1.27
CA ALA A 72 8.09 9.99 0.84
C ALA A 72 7.63 8.59 1.27
N ASP A 73 6.72 8.51 2.26
CA ASP A 73 6.28 7.29 2.93
C ASP A 73 5.24 6.44 2.17
N CYS A 74 4.58 7.00 1.15
CA CYS A 74 3.57 6.29 0.32
C CYS A 74 4.11 5.95 -1.09
N LYS A 75 5.35 5.44 -1.14
CA LYS A 75 6.00 5.02 -2.40
C LYS A 75 5.67 3.56 -2.72
N VAL A 76 5.51 3.25 -4.01
CA VAL A 76 5.41 1.87 -4.51
C VAL A 76 6.81 1.26 -4.61
N TRP A 77 7.00 0.08 -4.02
CA TRP A 77 8.25 -0.68 -4.01
C TRP A 77 8.02 -2.06 -4.58
N ARG A 78 9.06 -2.70 -5.14
CA ARG A 78 8.96 -4.10 -5.52
C ARG A 78 8.77 -4.98 -4.29
N ASN A 79 7.83 -5.91 -4.35
CA ASN A 79 7.63 -6.94 -3.35
C ASN A 79 8.83 -7.91 -3.35
N PRO A 80 9.62 -7.97 -2.26
CA PRO A 80 10.80 -8.85 -2.18
C PRO A 80 10.43 -10.32 -2.31
N MET A 81 9.18 -10.65 -1.94
CA MET A 81 8.63 -12.00 -1.84
C MET A 81 7.66 -12.33 -2.99
N SER A 82 7.69 -11.55 -4.07
CA SER A 82 6.91 -11.78 -5.30
C SER A 82 7.00 -13.23 -5.79
N LEU A 83 5.87 -13.77 -6.25
CA LEU A 83 5.78 -15.18 -6.65
C LEU A 83 6.36 -15.42 -8.06
N LEU A 84 6.53 -16.68 -8.46
CA LEU A 84 6.82 -17.08 -9.83
C LEU A 84 5.55 -16.96 -10.69
N ARG A 85 5.61 -16.21 -11.80
CA ARG A 85 4.44 -15.98 -12.67
C ARG A 85 3.83 -17.25 -13.22
N GLY A 86 4.63 -18.13 -13.82
CA GLY A 86 4.15 -19.42 -14.31
C GLY A 86 3.76 -20.36 -13.16
N ALA A 87 4.73 -20.61 -12.27
CA ALA A 87 4.61 -21.70 -11.32
C ALA A 87 3.64 -21.45 -10.15
N GLU A 88 3.38 -20.19 -9.79
CA GLU A 88 2.58 -19.84 -8.62
C GLU A 88 1.38 -18.95 -9.01
N TYR A 89 1.60 -17.79 -9.62
CA TYR A 89 0.49 -16.91 -10.05
C TYR A 89 -0.40 -17.57 -11.11
N GLY A 90 0.20 -18.26 -12.08
CA GLY A 90 -0.49 -18.95 -13.17
C GLY A 90 -1.46 -20.04 -12.71
N ARG A 91 -1.28 -20.56 -11.47
CA ARG A 91 -2.23 -21.50 -10.87
C ARG A 91 -3.58 -20.87 -10.60
N LEU A 92 -3.63 -19.60 -10.16
CA LEU A 92 -4.89 -18.91 -9.91
C LEU A 92 -5.67 -18.69 -11.21
N TRP A 93 -4.98 -18.31 -12.28
CA TRP A 93 -5.60 -18.20 -13.60
C TRP A 93 -6.13 -19.54 -14.09
N SER A 94 -5.33 -20.61 -13.95
CA SER A 94 -5.70 -21.95 -14.41
C SER A 94 -6.89 -22.52 -13.63
N ALA A 95 -6.97 -22.27 -12.32
CA ALA A 95 -8.00 -22.83 -11.45
C ALA A 95 -9.30 -22.01 -11.42
N ALA A 96 -9.20 -20.67 -11.42
CA ALA A 96 -10.33 -19.79 -11.15
C ALA A 96 -10.59 -18.74 -12.22
N ARG A 97 -9.77 -18.69 -13.29
CA ARG A 97 -9.83 -17.64 -14.34
C ARG A 97 -9.82 -16.22 -13.78
N ARG A 98 -9.15 -16.03 -12.63
CA ARG A 98 -8.94 -14.73 -12.01
C ARG A 98 -7.52 -14.28 -12.29
N ALA A 99 -7.38 -13.05 -12.81
CA ALA A 99 -6.08 -12.45 -13.02
C ALA A 99 -5.39 -12.23 -11.65
N PRO A 100 -4.19 -12.81 -11.43
CA PRO A 100 -3.48 -12.68 -10.16
C PRO A 100 -2.80 -11.33 -9.97
N LEU A 101 -2.43 -10.67 -11.08
CA LEU A 101 -1.72 -9.39 -11.12
C LEU A 101 -2.54 -8.40 -11.94
N THR A 102 -2.46 -7.12 -11.58
CA THR A 102 -3.15 -6.05 -12.30
C THR A 102 -2.31 -5.56 -13.48
N TYR A 103 -2.96 -4.80 -14.37
CA TYR A 103 -2.27 -4.13 -15.47
C TYR A 103 -1.18 -3.16 -14.97
N TYR A 104 -1.48 -2.40 -13.91
CA TYR A 104 -0.55 -1.45 -13.31
C TYR A 104 0.69 -2.16 -12.74
N ASP A 105 0.49 -3.23 -11.99
CA ASP A 105 1.55 -4.04 -11.37
C ASP A 105 2.48 -4.67 -12.43
N MET A 106 1.90 -5.22 -13.50
CA MET A 106 2.68 -5.76 -14.63
C MET A 106 3.47 -4.68 -15.38
N ASN A 107 2.93 -3.47 -15.50
CA ASN A 107 3.60 -2.36 -16.18
C ASN A 107 4.81 -1.85 -15.39
N LEU A 108 4.73 -1.79 -14.05
CA LEU A 108 5.88 -1.48 -13.20
C LEU A 108 7.00 -2.50 -13.40
N SER A 109 6.63 -3.79 -13.41
CA SER A 109 7.57 -4.88 -13.63
C SER A 109 8.27 -4.80 -14.98
N ALA A 110 7.56 -4.41 -16.04
CA ALA A 110 8.15 -4.20 -17.36
C ALA A 110 9.13 -3.01 -17.39
N GLN A 111 8.84 -1.92 -16.66
CA GLN A 111 9.75 -0.77 -16.54
C GLN A 111 11.03 -1.15 -15.81
N GLU A 112 10.91 -1.87 -14.69
CA GLU A 112 12.07 -2.33 -13.92
C GLU A 112 12.94 -3.31 -14.72
N HIS A 113 12.34 -4.26 -15.42
CA HIS A 113 13.10 -5.20 -16.26
C HIS A 113 13.85 -4.49 -17.39
N GLN A 114 13.27 -3.46 -18.00
CA GLN A 114 13.97 -2.63 -18.98
C GLN A 114 15.13 -1.85 -18.35
N ALA A 115 14.94 -1.31 -17.14
CA ALA A 115 15.98 -0.56 -16.43
C ALA A 115 17.14 -1.47 -15.98
N TRP A 116 16.86 -2.69 -15.52
CA TRP A 116 17.86 -3.60 -14.98
C TRP A 116 18.57 -4.42 -16.06
N PHE A 117 17.83 -4.86 -17.07
CA PHE A 117 18.30 -5.83 -18.06
C PHE A 117 18.47 -5.24 -19.47
N GLY A 118 18.12 -3.97 -19.66
CA GLY A 118 18.45 -3.22 -20.87
C GLY A 118 19.89 -2.69 -20.84
N CYS A 119 20.53 -2.66 -22.01
CA CYS A 119 21.87 -2.06 -22.16
C CYS A 119 22.07 -1.31 -23.50
N GLY A 120 21.04 -1.21 -24.35
CA GLY A 120 21.17 -0.60 -25.67
C GLY A 120 22.02 -1.40 -26.67
N ALA A 121 22.55 -2.56 -26.28
CA ALA A 121 23.30 -3.44 -27.17
C ALA A 121 22.43 -3.92 -28.33
N GLU A 122 23.02 -3.94 -29.52
CA GLU A 122 22.37 -4.33 -30.78
C GLU A 122 22.62 -5.80 -31.08
N GLY A 123 21.63 -6.46 -31.67
CA GLY A 123 21.71 -7.87 -32.03
C GLY A 123 20.34 -8.54 -32.01
N PRO A 124 20.14 -9.60 -32.82
CA PRO A 124 18.83 -10.24 -32.97
C PRO A 124 18.29 -10.84 -31.66
N ALA A 125 19.16 -11.32 -30.78
CA ALA A 125 18.75 -11.86 -29.48
C ALA A 125 18.51 -10.76 -28.44
N GLU A 126 19.26 -9.67 -28.47
CA GLU A 126 19.07 -8.46 -27.67
C GLU A 126 17.73 -7.78 -28.02
N GLU A 127 17.42 -7.63 -29.31
CA GLU A 127 16.15 -7.09 -29.81
C GLU A 127 14.96 -7.95 -29.39
N ALA A 128 15.08 -9.27 -29.50
CA ALA A 128 14.06 -10.21 -29.06
C ALA A 128 13.82 -10.09 -27.54
N MET A 129 14.88 -9.93 -26.73
CA MET A 129 14.73 -9.70 -25.29
C MET A 129 14.17 -8.30 -24.96
N ALA A 130 14.58 -7.25 -25.67
CA ALA A 130 14.01 -5.91 -25.50
C ALA A 130 12.52 -5.87 -25.84
N ARG A 131 12.06 -6.69 -26.80
CA ARG A 131 10.63 -6.94 -27.04
C ARG A 131 10.00 -7.69 -25.86
N ALA A 132 10.61 -8.79 -25.43
CA ALA A 132 10.10 -9.61 -24.33
C ALA A 132 9.91 -8.81 -23.01
N TRP A 133 10.80 -7.88 -22.70
CA TRP A 133 10.69 -7.05 -21.48
C TRP A 133 9.60 -5.98 -21.53
N ARG A 134 9.23 -5.52 -22.73
CA ARG A 134 8.14 -4.54 -22.94
C ARG A 134 6.79 -5.20 -23.10
N GLU A 135 6.78 -6.46 -23.52
CA GLU A 135 5.59 -7.19 -23.89
C GLU A 135 4.71 -7.51 -22.68
N ARG A 136 3.40 -7.32 -22.84
CA ARG A 136 2.42 -7.36 -21.75
C ARG A 136 1.68 -8.68 -21.72
N GLU A 137 1.51 -9.30 -22.88
CA GLU A 137 0.91 -10.62 -22.97
C GLU A 137 1.91 -11.72 -22.63
N PRO A 138 1.61 -12.61 -21.65
CA PRO A 138 2.54 -13.66 -21.24
C PRO A 138 2.99 -14.55 -22.41
N GLY A 139 2.07 -14.93 -23.30
CA GLY A 139 2.40 -15.76 -24.46
C GLY A 139 3.37 -15.08 -25.42
N ALA A 140 3.20 -13.79 -25.67
CA ALA A 140 4.09 -13.02 -26.54
C ALA A 140 5.46 -12.78 -25.87
N ARG A 141 5.51 -12.56 -24.54
CA ARG A 141 6.77 -12.52 -23.77
C ARG A 141 7.57 -13.81 -23.91
N VAL A 142 6.90 -14.96 -23.71
CA VAL A 142 7.52 -16.28 -23.80
C VAL A 142 8.00 -16.55 -25.24
N ALA A 143 7.20 -16.22 -26.25
CA ALA A 143 7.59 -16.38 -27.65
C ALA A 143 8.84 -15.55 -27.99
N ALA A 144 8.91 -14.30 -27.53
CA ALA A 144 10.07 -13.45 -27.74
C ALA A 144 11.34 -13.98 -27.04
N ALA A 145 11.22 -14.50 -25.82
CA ALA A 145 12.36 -15.14 -25.14
C ALA A 145 12.83 -16.42 -25.85
N ARG A 146 11.89 -17.23 -26.36
CA ARG A 146 12.23 -18.42 -27.18
C ARG A 146 12.92 -18.04 -28.49
N ALA A 147 12.51 -16.95 -29.13
CA ALA A 147 13.20 -16.43 -30.31
C ALA A 147 14.65 -16.00 -29.99
N ALA A 148 14.87 -15.34 -28.85
CA ALA A 148 16.23 -15.00 -28.40
C ALA A 148 17.10 -16.26 -28.17
N LEU A 149 16.51 -17.34 -27.65
CA LEU A 149 17.21 -18.62 -27.45
C LEU A 149 17.50 -19.37 -28.75
N ALA A 150 16.66 -19.23 -29.77
CA ALA A 150 16.90 -19.82 -31.08
C ALA A 150 18.13 -19.20 -31.76
N VAL A 151 18.36 -17.91 -31.53
CA VAL A 151 19.54 -17.17 -32.02
C VAL A 151 20.76 -17.46 -31.13
N ARG A 152 20.59 -17.42 -29.81
CA ARG A 152 21.67 -17.60 -28.83
C ARG A 152 21.23 -18.54 -27.71
N ALA A 153 21.64 -19.80 -27.81
CA ALA A 153 21.18 -20.89 -26.94
C ALA A 153 21.53 -20.70 -25.45
N ASP A 154 22.52 -19.87 -25.13
CA ASP A 154 22.96 -19.51 -23.79
C ASP A 154 22.53 -18.08 -23.41
N CYS A 155 21.43 -17.56 -23.97
CA CYS A 155 20.84 -16.30 -23.55
C CYS A 155 20.33 -16.38 -22.09
N ALA A 156 21.14 -15.92 -21.14
CA ALA A 156 20.81 -15.90 -19.72
C ALA A 156 19.50 -15.15 -19.41
N ALA A 157 19.31 -13.99 -20.03
CA ALA A 157 18.12 -13.16 -19.88
C ALA A 157 16.83 -13.87 -20.35
N ALA A 158 16.91 -14.62 -21.46
CA ALA A 158 15.78 -15.41 -21.96
C ALA A 158 15.48 -16.60 -21.03
N LEU A 159 16.51 -17.29 -20.55
CA LEU A 159 16.34 -18.40 -19.60
C LEU A 159 15.73 -17.92 -18.28
N LEU A 160 16.13 -16.74 -17.79
CA LEU A 160 15.51 -16.10 -16.64
C LEU A 160 14.00 -15.86 -16.88
N LEU A 161 13.64 -15.27 -18.02
CA LEU A 161 12.24 -15.00 -18.36
C LEU A 161 11.42 -16.31 -18.43
N LEU A 162 11.94 -17.34 -19.10
CA LEU A 162 11.25 -18.63 -19.20
C LEU A 162 11.07 -19.31 -17.84
N ALA A 163 12.05 -19.18 -16.94
CA ALA A 163 11.90 -19.70 -15.59
C ALA A 163 10.81 -18.95 -14.78
N GLU A 164 10.65 -17.65 -15.00
CA GLU A 164 9.63 -16.83 -14.33
C GLU A 164 8.23 -17.10 -14.90
N GLU A 165 8.08 -17.20 -16.22
CA GLU A 165 6.78 -17.16 -16.93
C GLU A 165 6.28 -18.52 -17.41
N ASP A 166 7.17 -19.35 -17.96
CA ASP A 166 6.80 -20.55 -18.74
C ASP A 166 6.91 -21.84 -17.91
N ALA A 167 7.56 -21.78 -16.75
CA ALA A 167 7.68 -22.92 -15.86
C ALA A 167 6.38 -23.19 -15.09
N PRO A 168 5.73 -24.37 -15.22
CA PRO A 168 4.47 -24.69 -14.56
C PRO A 168 4.65 -25.03 -13.07
N THR A 169 5.87 -25.37 -12.64
CA THR A 169 6.17 -25.72 -11.25
C THR A 169 7.47 -25.08 -10.77
N VAL A 170 7.60 -24.93 -9.45
CA VAL A 170 8.83 -24.40 -8.84
C VAL A 170 10.04 -25.28 -9.17
N HIS A 171 9.87 -26.61 -9.27
CA HIS A 171 10.94 -27.53 -9.68
C HIS A 171 11.40 -27.25 -11.13
N GLU A 172 10.47 -27.02 -12.05
CA GLU A 172 10.80 -26.71 -13.43
C GLU A 172 11.43 -25.32 -13.58
N ALA A 173 10.95 -24.34 -12.81
CA ALA A 173 11.56 -23.01 -12.73
C ALA A 173 13.01 -23.13 -12.25
N GLU A 174 13.25 -23.90 -11.19
CA GLU A 174 14.60 -24.13 -10.66
C GLU A 174 15.52 -24.81 -11.70
N ARG A 175 15.01 -25.81 -12.43
CA ARG A 175 15.78 -26.48 -13.50
C ARG A 175 16.22 -25.48 -14.57
N THR A 176 15.31 -24.61 -15.01
CA THR A 176 15.62 -23.57 -16.00
C THR A 176 16.60 -22.53 -15.42
N LEU A 177 16.43 -22.13 -14.15
CA LEU A 177 17.34 -21.20 -13.47
C LEU A 177 18.75 -21.76 -13.32
N ARG A 178 18.94 -23.08 -13.09
CA ARG A 178 20.28 -23.68 -13.06
C ARG A 178 21.00 -23.54 -14.40
N ARG A 179 20.27 -23.67 -15.52
CA ARG A 179 20.82 -23.40 -16.86
C ARG A 179 21.10 -21.91 -17.05
N ALA A 180 20.16 -21.05 -16.63
CA ALA A 180 20.30 -19.60 -16.68
C ALA A 180 21.54 -19.13 -15.92
N TRP A 181 21.81 -19.71 -14.74
CA TRP A 181 22.93 -19.35 -13.89
C TRP A 181 24.26 -19.61 -14.60
N ARG A 182 24.46 -20.81 -15.16
CA ARG A 182 25.69 -21.14 -15.89
C ARG A 182 25.94 -20.19 -17.06
N ALA A 183 24.89 -19.90 -17.83
CA ALA A 183 24.94 -18.94 -18.91
C ALA A 183 25.26 -17.51 -18.42
N ALA A 184 24.64 -17.07 -17.33
CA ALA A 184 24.85 -15.75 -16.76
C ALA A 184 26.26 -15.56 -16.20
N GLU A 185 26.84 -16.57 -15.57
CA GLU A 185 28.22 -16.50 -15.11
C GLU A 185 29.22 -16.43 -16.27
N ALA A 186 28.99 -17.21 -17.34
CA ALA A 186 29.82 -17.15 -18.54
C ALA A 186 29.74 -15.76 -19.19
N ALA A 187 28.54 -15.22 -19.35
CA ALA A 187 28.30 -13.88 -19.87
C ALA A 187 28.96 -12.81 -18.98
N TRP A 188 28.77 -12.87 -17.66
CA TRP A 188 29.36 -11.91 -16.72
C TRP A 188 30.90 -11.94 -16.77
N ARG A 189 31.53 -13.12 -16.82
CA ARG A 189 32.99 -13.24 -16.97
C ARG A 189 33.49 -12.68 -18.30
N ALA A 190 32.77 -12.91 -19.40
CA ALA A 190 33.09 -12.35 -20.70
C ALA A 190 32.88 -10.82 -20.76
N SER A 191 31.88 -10.32 -20.05
CA SER A 191 31.52 -8.89 -20.02
C SER A 191 32.57 -8.01 -19.33
N ALA A 192 33.52 -8.59 -18.59
CA ALA A 192 34.66 -7.86 -18.03
C ALA A 192 35.55 -7.23 -19.13
N ALA A 193 35.51 -7.76 -20.36
CA ALA A 193 36.16 -7.19 -21.54
C ALA A 193 35.20 -6.37 -22.43
N ALA A 194 33.91 -6.29 -22.07
CA ALA A 194 32.88 -5.55 -22.80
C ALA A 194 32.61 -4.17 -22.16
N GLY A 195 31.82 -3.32 -22.82
CA GLY A 195 31.47 -1.99 -22.32
C GLY A 195 30.81 -2.00 -20.94
N ALA A 196 30.88 -0.86 -20.24
CA ALA A 196 30.35 -0.72 -18.88
C ALA A 196 28.84 -0.99 -18.76
N ALA A 197 28.08 -0.80 -19.84
CA ALA A 197 26.63 -1.03 -19.86
C ALA A 197 26.29 -2.52 -19.89
N GLU A 198 27.00 -3.31 -20.69
CA GLU A 198 26.85 -4.75 -20.80
C GLU A 198 27.29 -5.46 -19.52
N ALA A 199 28.44 -5.06 -18.96
CA ALA A 199 28.91 -5.58 -17.68
C ALA A 199 27.89 -5.34 -16.55
N ARG A 200 27.28 -4.14 -16.50
CA ARG A 200 26.22 -3.81 -15.55
C ARG A 200 24.98 -4.69 -15.77
N ARG A 201 24.53 -4.86 -17.01
CA ARG A 201 23.39 -5.72 -17.35
C ARG A 201 23.65 -7.16 -16.90
N ASP A 202 24.80 -7.72 -17.26
CA ASP A 202 25.10 -9.13 -16.99
C ASP A 202 25.26 -9.39 -15.49
N ALA A 203 25.83 -8.45 -14.74
CA ALA A 203 25.83 -8.48 -13.28
C ALA A 203 24.41 -8.46 -12.71
N ASN A 204 23.52 -7.61 -13.22
CA ASN A 204 22.12 -7.54 -12.79
C ASN A 204 21.36 -8.84 -13.10
N VAL A 205 21.51 -9.38 -14.30
CA VAL A 205 20.87 -10.65 -14.72
C VAL A 205 21.36 -11.80 -13.83
N LEU A 206 22.68 -11.91 -13.61
CA LEU A 206 23.27 -12.95 -12.76
C LEU A 206 22.72 -12.85 -11.33
N ALA A 207 22.75 -11.67 -10.72
CA ALA A 207 22.25 -11.48 -9.36
C ALA A 207 20.73 -11.74 -9.24
N HIS A 208 19.95 -11.39 -10.26
CA HIS A 208 18.51 -11.72 -10.28
C HIS A 208 18.26 -13.23 -10.39
N ILE A 209 19.02 -13.95 -11.23
CA ILE A 209 18.94 -15.42 -11.34
C ILE A 209 19.31 -16.09 -10.01
N LYS A 210 20.38 -15.63 -9.36
CA LYS A 210 20.78 -16.12 -8.03
C LYS A 210 19.65 -15.90 -7.00
N ARG A 211 19.01 -14.72 -7.01
CA ARG A 211 17.86 -14.42 -6.14
C ARG A 211 16.71 -15.39 -6.38
N ARG A 212 16.26 -15.56 -7.63
CA ARG A 212 15.17 -16.48 -7.97
C ARG A 212 15.50 -17.93 -7.63
N SER A 213 16.77 -18.32 -7.77
CA SER A 213 17.26 -19.64 -7.36
C SER A 213 17.15 -19.83 -5.84
N ALA A 214 17.50 -18.81 -5.04
CA ALA A 214 17.33 -18.83 -3.59
C ALA A 214 15.85 -18.93 -3.18
N MET A 215 14.97 -18.21 -3.87
CA MET A 215 13.52 -18.28 -3.65
C MET A 215 12.96 -19.68 -3.98
N CYS A 216 13.40 -20.29 -5.09
CA CYS A 216 13.04 -21.66 -5.43
C CYS A 216 13.57 -22.65 -4.38
N ALA A 217 14.83 -22.50 -3.94
CA ALA A 217 15.41 -23.36 -2.90
C ALA A 217 14.57 -23.32 -1.60
N ARG A 218 14.13 -22.14 -1.17
CA ARG A 218 13.22 -21.98 -0.02
C ARG A 218 11.91 -22.72 -0.24
N ARG A 219 11.23 -22.47 -1.38
CA ARG A 219 9.95 -23.12 -1.73
C ARG A 219 10.05 -24.64 -1.77
N LEU A 220 11.23 -25.16 -2.09
CA LEU A 220 11.53 -26.60 -2.14
C LEU A 220 12.05 -27.14 -0.80
N GLY A 221 11.98 -26.37 0.29
CA GLY A 221 12.38 -26.79 1.63
C GLY A 221 13.90 -26.83 1.88
N ARG A 222 14.73 -26.44 0.91
CA ARG A 222 16.19 -26.34 1.06
C ARG A 222 16.58 -25.01 1.71
N LEU A 223 16.15 -24.84 2.96
CA LEU A 223 16.26 -23.57 3.68
C LEU A 223 17.72 -23.15 3.90
N ARG A 224 18.62 -24.10 4.17
CA ARG A 224 20.05 -23.80 4.40
C ARG A 224 20.71 -23.21 3.15
N ASP A 225 20.40 -23.76 1.98
CA ASP A 225 20.90 -23.24 0.70
C ASP A 225 20.32 -21.86 0.39
N ALA A 226 19.01 -21.68 0.61
CA ALA A 226 18.36 -20.38 0.42
C ALA A 226 18.99 -19.30 1.32
N ALA A 227 19.19 -19.58 2.61
CA ALA A 227 19.80 -18.64 3.55
C ALA A 227 21.25 -18.28 3.16
N ARG A 228 22.04 -19.27 2.69
CA ARG A 228 23.40 -19.03 2.19
C ARG A 228 23.37 -18.07 1.00
N LEU A 229 22.52 -18.33 0.02
CA LEU A 229 22.41 -17.50 -1.19
C LEU A 229 21.93 -16.08 -0.90
N PHE A 230 20.95 -15.89 0.00
CA PHE A 230 20.51 -14.55 0.37
C PHE A 230 21.59 -13.77 1.14
N ARG A 231 22.40 -14.43 1.97
CA ARG A 231 23.54 -13.80 2.66
C ARG A 231 24.65 -13.40 1.68
N GLU A 232 24.95 -14.23 0.68
CA GLU A 232 25.89 -13.91 -0.40
C GLU A 232 25.39 -12.69 -1.19
N LEU A 233 24.14 -12.72 -1.65
CA LEU A 233 23.55 -11.60 -2.39
C LEU A 233 23.46 -10.32 -1.57
N ALA A 234 23.18 -10.40 -0.27
CA ALA A 234 23.16 -9.21 0.59
C ALA A 234 24.54 -8.56 0.76
N ARG A 235 25.63 -9.25 0.42
CA ARG A 235 27.00 -8.72 0.41
C ARG A 235 27.40 -8.22 -0.98
N ASP A 236 27.06 -8.98 -2.02
CA ASP A 236 27.66 -8.84 -3.35
C ASP A 236 26.68 -8.33 -4.42
N ALA A 237 25.42 -8.04 -4.08
CA ALA A 237 24.44 -7.60 -5.07
C ALA A 237 24.78 -6.22 -5.67
N PRO A 238 24.61 -6.04 -7.00
CA PRO A 238 24.73 -4.74 -7.63
C PRO A 238 23.76 -3.71 -7.03
N PRO A 239 24.13 -2.41 -6.99
CA PRO A 239 23.27 -1.36 -6.43
C PRO A 239 21.86 -1.29 -7.06
N ALA A 240 21.74 -1.62 -8.34
CA ALA A 240 20.46 -1.66 -9.05
C ALA A 240 19.45 -2.63 -8.41
N LEU A 241 19.93 -3.64 -7.68
CA LEU A 241 19.12 -4.66 -7.03
C LEU A 241 18.96 -4.44 -5.53
N HIS A 242 19.49 -3.34 -4.96
CA HIS A 242 19.22 -2.96 -3.57
C HIS A 242 17.71 -2.78 -3.30
N ALA A 243 16.96 -2.35 -4.32
CA ALA A 243 15.50 -2.24 -4.27
C ALA A 243 14.79 -3.60 -4.04
N LEU A 244 15.47 -4.73 -4.22
CA LEU A 244 14.89 -6.06 -3.99
C LEU A 244 14.79 -6.44 -2.50
N ALA A 245 15.30 -5.60 -1.59
CA ALA A 245 15.21 -5.77 -0.13
C ALA A 245 15.46 -7.22 0.33
N LEU A 246 16.61 -7.78 -0.08
CA LEU A 246 16.98 -9.18 0.13
C LEU A 246 16.99 -9.62 1.61
N HIS A 247 17.14 -8.67 2.53
CA HIS A 247 17.04 -8.91 3.97
C HIS A 247 15.65 -9.42 4.37
N GLU A 248 14.57 -8.99 3.71
CA GLU A 248 13.21 -9.50 4.00
C GLU A 248 13.06 -10.97 3.59
N ASN A 249 13.67 -11.36 2.47
CA ASN A 249 13.74 -12.77 2.07
C ASN A 249 14.53 -13.60 3.09
N LEU A 250 15.67 -13.07 3.56
CA LEU A 250 16.50 -13.75 4.55
C LEU A 250 15.77 -13.89 5.90
N ILE A 251 15.09 -12.84 6.36
CA ILE A 251 14.24 -12.88 7.57
C ILE A 251 13.25 -14.02 7.48
N GLU A 252 12.54 -14.12 6.35
CA GLU A 252 11.53 -15.15 6.19
C GLU A 252 12.13 -16.56 6.22
N VAL A 253 13.24 -16.80 5.49
CA VAL A 253 13.94 -18.10 5.53
C VAL A 253 14.38 -18.46 6.94
N LEU A 254 14.92 -17.50 7.70
CA LEU A 254 15.40 -17.72 9.06
C LEU A 254 14.26 -17.97 10.05
N LEU A 255 13.11 -17.32 9.87
CA LEU A 255 11.88 -17.62 10.63
C LEU A 255 11.41 -19.04 10.36
N GLU A 256 11.42 -19.49 9.11
CA GLU A 256 11.05 -20.87 8.74
C GLU A 256 12.05 -21.91 9.31
N GLN A 257 13.32 -21.56 9.43
CA GLN A 257 14.33 -22.35 10.15
C GLN A 257 14.18 -22.31 11.67
N LYS A 258 13.31 -21.43 12.21
CA LYS A 258 13.20 -21.10 13.64
C LYS A 258 14.51 -20.55 14.23
N ALA A 259 15.37 -19.96 13.39
CA ALA A 259 16.64 -19.36 13.77
C ALA A 259 16.42 -17.93 14.31
N TYR A 260 15.64 -17.79 15.39
CA TYR A 260 15.16 -16.49 15.89
C TYR A 260 16.30 -15.53 16.31
N ALA A 261 17.42 -16.06 16.79
CA ALA A 261 18.60 -15.25 17.12
C ALA A 261 19.22 -14.61 15.86
N ASP A 262 19.29 -15.36 14.77
CA ASP A 262 19.77 -14.84 13.48
C ASP A 262 18.81 -13.77 12.93
N VAL A 263 17.49 -13.96 13.10
CA VAL A 263 16.51 -12.93 12.70
C VAL A 263 16.74 -11.63 13.49
N GLN A 264 16.96 -11.72 14.82
CA GLN A 264 17.30 -10.55 15.63
C GLN A 264 18.57 -9.85 15.15
N ALA A 265 19.62 -10.61 14.80
CA ALA A 265 20.86 -10.05 14.29
C ALA A 265 20.67 -9.32 12.95
N VAL A 266 19.81 -9.84 12.07
CA VAL A 266 19.46 -9.17 10.80
C VAL A 266 18.71 -7.87 11.07
N LEU A 267 17.74 -7.86 12.00
CA LEU A 267 16.98 -6.66 12.35
C LEU A 267 17.88 -5.58 13.00
N ALA A 268 18.76 -5.96 13.93
CA ALA A 268 19.69 -5.03 14.57
C ALA A 268 20.61 -4.35 13.55
N ARG A 269 21.22 -5.13 12.65
CA ARG A 269 22.04 -4.58 11.56
C ARG A 269 21.24 -3.65 10.64
N TYR A 270 19.96 -3.90 10.46
CA TYR A 270 19.10 -3.05 9.63
C TYR A 270 18.86 -1.68 10.27
N ASP A 271 18.58 -1.68 11.58
CA ASP A 271 18.42 -0.46 12.37
C ASP A 271 19.71 0.38 12.38
N ASP A 272 20.89 -0.25 12.49
CA ASP A 272 22.18 0.43 12.49
C ASP A 272 22.49 1.16 11.16
N VAL A 273 22.03 0.62 10.03
CA VAL A 273 22.29 1.17 8.69
C VAL A 273 21.24 2.23 8.30
N GLY A 274 20.17 2.39 9.07
CA GLY A 274 19.13 3.41 8.84
C GLY A 274 18.34 3.21 7.55
N LEU A 275 18.13 1.96 7.12
CA LEU A 275 17.36 1.65 5.90
C LEU A 275 15.84 1.89 6.10
N PRO A 276 15.06 2.16 5.03
CA PRO A 276 13.64 2.48 5.14
C PRO A 276 12.83 1.34 5.78
N ARG A 277 12.09 1.64 6.85
CA ARG A 277 11.27 0.64 7.56
C ARG A 277 10.24 -0.02 6.65
N SER A 278 9.90 -1.27 6.96
CA SER A 278 8.88 -2.06 6.30
C SER A 278 7.98 -2.78 7.29
N ALA A 279 6.81 -3.23 6.82
CA ALA A 279 5.94 -4.09 7.62
C ALA A 279 6.69 -5.35 8.04
N CYS A 280 7.54 -5.91 7.18
CA CYS A 280 8.39 -7.06 7.48
C CYS A 280 9.27 -6.81 8.71
N VAL A 281 10.01 -5.68 8.74
CA VAL A 281 10.88 -5.32 9.86
C VAL A 281 10.07 -5.06 11.14
N CYS A 282 9.06 -4.19 11.07
CA CYS A 282 8.31 -3.76 12.24
C CYS A 282 7.52 -4.91 12.90
N TYR A 283 6.78 -5.68 12.11
CA TYR A 283 5.96 -6.78 12.64
C TYR A 283 6.80 -7.99 13.03
N THR A 284 7.90 -8.28 12.35
CA THR A 284 8.80 -9.36 12.78
C THR A 284 9.47 -9.01 14.11
N GLY A 285 9.91 -7.76 14.30
CA GLY A 285 10.41 -7.31 15.61
C GLY A 285 9.38 -7.49 16.73
N ALA A 286 8.12 -7.11 16.47
CA ALA A 286 7.01 -7.30 17.41
C ALA A 286 6.72 -8.79 17.70
N LEU A 287 6.75 -9.66 16.68
CA LEU A 287 6.59 -11.10 16.83
C LEU A 287 7.66 -11.70 17.74
N LEU A 288 8.93 -11.30 17.58
CA LEU A 288 10.02 -11.82 18.39
C LEU A 288 9.93 -11.32 19.85
N ARG A 289 9.45 -10.09 20.09
CA ARG A 289 9.14 -9.59 21.44
C ARG A 289 8.01 -10.41 22.08
N ALA A 290 6.95 -10.69 21.34
CA ALA A 290 5.84 -11.52 21.79
C ALA A 290 6.31 -12.93 22.18
N ARG A 291 7.21 -13.52 21.37
CA ARG A 291 7.84 -14.81 21.66
C ARG A 291 8.64 -14.78 22.96
N ALA A 292 9.44 -13.73 23.17
CA ALA A 292 10.21 -13.56 24.39
C ALA A 292 9.31 -13.38 25.63
N ALA A 293 8.19 -12.67 25.49
CA ALA A 293 7.18 -12.55 26.54
C ALA A 293 6.55 -13.91 26.91
N GLY A 294 6.14 -14.69 25.92
CA GLY A 294 5.61 -16.04 26.14
C GLY A 294 6.60 -17.00 26.81
N ALA A 295 7.90 -16.83 26.57
CA ALA A 295 8.94 -17.64 27.20
C ALA A 295 9.31 -17.20 28.63
N SER A 296 9.19 -15.91 28.94
CA SER A 296 9.59 -15.34 30.24
C SER A 296 8.46 -15.36 31.29
N GLY A 297 7.19 -15.43 30.87
CA GLY A 297 6.03 -15.51 31.77
C GLY A 297 5.79 -14.26 32.63
N GLY A 298 6.52 -13.16 32.39
CA GLY A 298 6.46 -11.94 33.20
C GLY A 298 5.73 -10.78 32.51
N GLY A 299 4.94 -10.03 33.29
CA GLY A 299 4.11 -8.92 32.78
C GLY A 299 4.89 -7.78 32.12
N ALA A 300 6.14 -7.53 32.53
CA ALA A 300 6.99 -6.51 31.91
C ALA A 300 7.36 -6.85 30.45
N ALA A 301 7.61 -8.13 30.16
CA ALA A 301 7.91 -8.58 28.80
C ALA A 301 6.66 -8.54 27.90
N GLU A 302 5.49 -8.87 28.46
CA GLU A 302 4.20 -8.72 27.76
C GLU A 302 3.91 -7.26 27.43
N LEU A 303 4.16 -6.33 28.35
CA LEU A 303 4.02 -4.89 28.11
C LEU A 303 4.97 -4.40 27.00
N ALA A 304 6.24 -4.82 27.04
CA ALA A 304 7.21 -4.49 26.00
C ALA A 304 6.85 -5.06 24.62
N ALA A 305 6.18 -6.22 24.57
CA ALA A 305 5.64 -6.80 23.35
C ALA A 305 4.44 -5.98 22.83
N LEU A 306 3.50 -5.60 23.71
CA LEU A 306 2.35 -4.76 23.35
C LEU A 306 2.79 -3.41 22.80
N ASP A 307 3.79 -2.76 23.40
CA ASP A 307 4.31 -1.48 22.88
C ASP A 307 4.99 -1.65 21.52
N SER A 308 5.69 -2.76 21.30
CA SER A 308 6.25 -3.08 19.99
C SER A 308 5.17 -3.33 18.94
N MET A 309 4.07 -3.97 19.31
CA MET A 309 2.92 -4.19 18.43
C MET A 309 2.22 -2.87 18.09
N ARG A 310 2.03 -1.98 19.06
CA ARG A 310 1.45 -0.64 18.83
C ARG A 310 2.23 0.15 17.80
N ARG A 311 3.57 0.18 17.91
CA ARG A 311 4.44 0.84 16.91
C ARG A 311 4.36 0.18 15.53
N ALA A 312 4.23 -1.15 15.46
CA ALA A 312 4.06 -1.85 14.19
C ALA A 312 2.69 -1.54 13.55
N ILE A 313 1.64 -1.45 14.36
CA ILE A 313 0.29 -1.05 13.94
C ILE A 313 0.28 0.40 13.45
N GLU A 314 0.93 1.31 14.18
CA GLU A 314 1.09 2.70 13.76
C GLU A 314 1.85 2.81 12.43
N PHE A 315 2.87 1.97 12.23
CA PHE A 315 3.61 1.94 10.97
C PHE A 315 2.74 1.51 9.79
N ASN A 316 2.08 0.35 9.88
CA ASN A 316 1.15 -0.14 8.86
C ASN A 316 -0.06 -0.78 9.57
N PRO A 317 -1.21 -0.09 9.59
CA PRO A 317 -2.37 -0.54 10.33
C PRO A 317 -3.24 -1.55 9.57
N HIS A 318 -2.94 -1.87 8.31
CA HIS A 318 -3.71 -2.84 7.54
C HIS A 318 -3.33 -4.30 7.89
N VAL A 319 -2.11 -4.52 8.37
CA VAL A 319 -1.55 -5.86 8.69
C VAL A 319 -2.39 -6.66 9.70
N PRO A 320 -2.90 -6.10 10.81
CA PRO A 320 -3.62 -6.86 11.82
C PRO A 320 -4.88 -7.52 11.28
N GLU A 321 -5.63 -6.88 10.37
CA GLU A 321 -6.83 -7.48 9.78
C GLU A 321 -6.52 -8.78 9.01
N TYR A 322 -5.35 -8.86 8.36
CA TYR A 322 -4.91 -10.10 7.70
C TYR A 322 -4.34 -11.12 8.69
N LEU A 323 -3.52 -10.69 9.66
CA LEU A 323 -2.92 -11.61 10.63
C LEU A 323 -3.96 -12.23 11.57
N LEU A 324 -5.01 -11.49 11.92
CA LEU A 324 -6.13 -11.95 12.72
C LEU A 324 -7.21 -12.63 11.86
N GLU A 325 -6.98 -12.75 10.55
CA GLU A 325 -7.88 -13.42 9.60
C GLU A 325 -9.29 -12.80 9.55
N LEU A 326 -9.39 -11.51 9.88
CA LEU A 326 -10.60 -10.70 9.72
C LEU A 326 -10.81 -10.29 8.25
N ARG A 327 -9.74 -10.36 7.45
CA ARG A 327 -9.80 -10.20 5.99
C ARG A 327 -9.19 -11.43 5.29
N PRO A 328 -9.82 -11.94 4.21
CA PRO A 328 -9.24 -13.03 3.42
C PRO A 328 -7.91 -12.63 2.79
N LEU A 329 -6.98 -13.58 2.72
CA LEU A 329 -5.75 -13.45 1.94
C LEU A 329 -6.02 -13.75 0.46
N THR A 330 -5.31 -13.05 -0.42
CA THR A 330 -5.16 -13.39 -1.84
C THR A 330 -3.66 -13.46 -2.19
N LEU A 331 -3.32 -13.81 -3.44
CA LEU A 331 -1.93 -13.79 -3.88
C LEU A 331 -1.39 -12.35 -3.82
N PRO A 332 -0.20 -12.13 -3.25
CA PRO A 332 0.34 -10.79 -3.11
C PRO A 332 0.78 -10.24 -4.48
N PRO A 333 0.68 -8.93 -4.72
CA PRO A 333 1.17 -8.31 -5.96
C PRO A 333 2.71 -8.37 -6.08
N GLU A 334 3.23 -8.05 -7.25
CA GLU A 334 4.68 -7.92 -7.48
C GLU A 334 5.27 -6.63 -6.94
N HIS A 335 4.43 -5.61 -6.75
CA HIS A 335 4.77 -4.35 -6.10
C HIS A 335 3.80 -4.03 -4.97
N VAL A 336 4.30 -3.35 -3.95
CA VAL A 336 3.55 -2.99 -2.76
C VAL A 336 3.67 -1.50 -2.48
N LEU A 337 2.58 -0.89 -2.04
CA LEU A 337 2.58 0.43 -1.46
C LEU A 337 3.09 0.33 -0.02
N ARG A 338 4.18 1.05 0.28
CA ARG A 338 4.72 1.10 1.64
C ARG A 338 3.67 1.69 2.59
N ARG A 339 3.50 1.07 3.77
CA ARG A 339 2.45 1.36 4.76
C ARG A 339 1.01 1.11 4.28
N GLY A 340 0.84 0.58 3.08
CA GLY A 340 -0.44 0.30 2.45
C GLY A 340 -0.97 -1.11 2.71
N ASP A 341 -2.16 -1.35 2.16
CA ASP A 341 -2.89 -2.61 2.22
C ASP A 341 -2.18 -3.71 1.42
N SER A 342 -1.55 -3.38 0.28
CA SER A 342 -0.77 -4.34 -0.51
C SER A 342 0.47 -4.85 0.23
N GLU A 343 1.19 -3.97 0.94
CA GLU A 343 2.31 -4.39 1.80
C GLU A 343 1.81 -5.27 2.95
N ALA A 344 0.68 -4.92 3.55
CA ALA A 344 0.09 -5.68 4.63
C ALA A 344 -0.31 -7.10 4.21
N LEU A 345 -0.95 -7.22 3.04
CA LEU A 345 -1.27 -8.50 2.42
C LEU A 345 0.01 -9.30 2.15
N ALA A 346 1.02 -8.69 1.53
CA ALA A 346 2.28 -9.35 1.19
C ALA A 346 3.02 -9.87 2.42
N TYR A 347 3.05 -9.09 3.50
CA TYR A 347 3.63 -9.53 4.77
C TYR A 347 2.85 -10.72 5.36
N ALA A 348 1.54 -10.56 5.55
CA ALA A 348 0.70 -11.56 6.20
C ALA A 348 0.66 -12.90 5.44
N PHE A 349 0.67 -12.85 4.10
CA PHE A 349 0.69 -14.04 3.24
C PHE A 349 1.83 -15.02 3.58
N PHE A 350 3.02 -14.50 3.93
CA PHE A 350 4.16 -15.35 4.31
C PHE A 350 4.33 -15.52 5.82
N HIS A 351 3.89 -14.56 6.63
CA HIS A 351 4.23 -14.50 8.05
C HIS A 351 3.13 -14.96 8.99
N LEU A 352 1.86 -15.07 8.55
CA LEU A 352 0.77 -15.55 9.40
C LEU A 352 1.10 -16.91 10.07
N ARG A 353 1.75 -17.81 9.33
CA ARG A 353 2.21 -19.10 9.88
C ARG A 353 3.18 -18.95 11.05
N HIS A 354 4.06 -17.95 11.01
CA HIS A 354 5.04 -17.66 12.06
C HIS A 354 4.37 -17.06 13.30
N TRP A 355 3.37 -16.21 13.10
CA TRP A 355 2.53 -15.69 14.18
C TRP A 355 1.72 -16.78 14.86
N ARG A 356 1.11 -17.69 14.09
CA ARG A 356 0.39 -18.87 14.63
C ARG A 356 1.29 -19.81 15.41
N ALA A 357 2.54 -19.96 14.99
CA ALA A 357 3.53 -20.80 15.66
C ALA A 357 4.04 -20.20 16.99
N CYS A 358 3.72 -18.92 17.28
CA CYS A 358 4.09 -18.24 18.51
C CYS A 358 2.88 -18.15 19.47
N PRO A 359 2.81 -18.97 20.53
CA PRO A 359 1.67 -18.98 21.44
C PRO A 359 1.38 -17.61 22.03
N GLY A 360 0.11 -17.19 21.97
CA GLY A 360 -0.34 -15.89 22.50
C GLY A 360 -0.02 -14.66 21.66
N ALA A 361 0.82 -14.76 20.62
CA ALA A 361 1.19 -13.59 19.80
C ALA A 361 -0.02 -12.95 19.10
N LEU A 362 -0.91 -13.76 18.50
CA LEU A 362 -2.14 -13.26 17.87
C LEU A 362 -3.15 -12.69 18.89
N ARG A 363 -3.21 -13.26 20.11
CA ARG A 363 -4.04 -12.71 21.20
C ARG A 363 -3.57 -11.31 21.60
N LEU A 364 -2.26 -11.15 21.78
CA LEU A 364 -1.64 -9.86 22.11
C LEU A 364 -1.84 -8.85 20.97
N LEU A 365 -1.67 -9.28 19.72
CA LEU A 365 -1.91 -8.43 18.56
C LEU A 365 -3.37 -7.98 18.50
N GLY A 366 -4.32 -8.87 18.75
CA GLY A 366 -5.75 -8.55 18.81
C GLY A 366 -6.06 -7.52 19.91
N ALA A 367 -5.44 -7.65 21.08
CA ALA A 367 -5.59 -6.67 22.17
C ALA A 367 -5.01 -5.30 21.81
N ALA A 368 -3.81 -5.26 21.20
CA ALA A 368 -3.18 -4.03 20.73
C ALA A 368 -3.99 -3.37 19.60
N TRP A 369 -4.52 -4.17 18.67
CA TRP A 369 -5.34 -3.72 17.55
C TRP A 369 -6.66 -3.10 18.01
N ALA A 370 -7.38 -3.78 18.93
CA ALA A 370 -8.63 -3.27 19.50
C ALA A 370 -8.44 -1.96 20.28
N ALA A 371 -7.24 -1.71 20.82
CA ALA A 371 -6.90 -0.41 21.42
C ALA A 371 -6.62 0.66 20.36
N ALA A 372 -5.92 0.32 19.28
CA ALA A 372 -5.60 1.23 18.18
C ALA A 372 -6.85 1.68 17.41
N GLU A 373 -7.80 0.77 17.11
CA GLU A 373 -9.07 1.12 16.43
C GLU A 373 -9.88 2.18 17.19
N ARG A 374 -9.73 2.26 18.51
CA ARG A 374 -10.44 3.24 19.35
C ARG A 374 -9.76 4.62 19.38
N GLY A 375 -8.47 4.69 19.04
CA GLY A 375 -7.66 5.91 19.16
C GLY A 375 -7.20 6.52 17.83
N ALA A 376 -7.34 5.83 16.70
CA ALA A 376 -6.74 6.26 15.44
C ALA A 376 -7.52 7.41 14.77
N GLY A 377 -6.97 8.63 14.87
CA GLY A 377 -7.20 9.72 13.94
C GLY A 377 -6.11 9.76 12.87
N HIS A 378 -6.52 9.82 11.60
CA HIS A 378 -5.73 10.18 10.42
C HIS A 378 -4.62 9.22 9.90
N ALA A 379 -4.83 8.72 8.67
CA ALA A 379 -3.79 8.51 7.65
C ALA A 379 -4.49 8.43 6.28
N GLY A 380 -4.78 9.60 5.68
CA GLY A 380 -5.67 9.75 4.53
C GLY A 380 -5.02 9.64 3.14
N CYS A 381 -3.81 9.10 2.99
CA CYS A 381 -3.04 9.22 1.74
C CYS A 381 -2.84 7.91 0.94
N ALA A 382 -3.16 6.72 1.47
CA ALA A 382 -2.68 5.46 0.89
C ALA A 382 -3.62 4.75 -0.13
N ALA A 383 -4.88 5.17 -0.28
CA ALA A 383 -5.88 4.35 -0.99
C ALA A 383 -5.69 4.23 -2.52
N CYS A 384 -5.05 5.21 -3.19
CA CYS A 384 -5.04 5.26 -4.66
C CYS A 384 -4.16 4.19 -5.30
N ALA A 385 -2.92 4.01 -4.84
CA ALA A 385 -2.00 3.03 -5.44
C ALA A 385 -2.39 1.58 -5.09
N ASP A 386 -2.86 1.32 -3.87
CA ASP A 386 -3.33 0.00 -3.49
C ASP A 386 -4.52 -0.47 -4.33
N ARG A 387 -5.40 0.45 -4.76
CA ARG A 387 -6.51 0.13 -5.66
C ARG A 387 -6.05 -0.31 -7.05
N GLU A 388 -4.89 0.16 -7.50
CA GLU A 388 -4.30 -0.24 -8.78
C GLU A 388 -3.40 -1.47 -8.65
N LEU A 389 -2.78 -1.71 -7.50
CA LEU A 389 -1.91 -2.86 -7.23
C LEU A 389 -2.71 -4.13 -6.89
N LEU A 390 -3.75 -4.01 -6.06
CA LEU A 390 -4.51 -5.17 -5.62
C LEU A 390 -5.56 -5.56 -6.66
N PRO A 391 -5.79 -6.87 -6.88
CA PRO A 391 -6.79 -7.32 -7.84
C PRO A 391 -8.19 -6.80 -7.49
N ALA A 392 -8.99 -6.43 -8.50
CA ALA A 392 -10.34 -5.88 -8.31
C ALA A 392 -11.31 -6.80 -7.53
N HIS A 393 -10.98 -8.08 -7.43
CA HIS A 393 -11.75 -9.08 -6.71
C HIS A 393 -11.37 -9.18 -5.22
N HIS A 394 -10.41 -8.39 -4.77
CA HIS A 394 -9.95 -8.28 -3.40
C HIS A 394 -10.46 -6.98 -2.80
N ALA A 395 -11.12 -7.05 -1.66
CA ALA A 395 -11.69 -5.87 -1.01
C ALA A 395 -10.60 -5.13 -0.20
N LEU A 396 -10.37 -3.86 -0.54
CA LEU A 396 -9.37 -3.02 0.13
C LEU A 396 -9.67 -2.85 1.62
N SER A 397 -8.61 -2.78 2.41
CA SER A 397 -8.69 -2.34 3.80
C SER A 397 -9.03 -0.86 3.87
N VAL A 398 -10.14 -0.55 4.56
CA VAL A 398 -10.55 0.82 4.85
C VAL A 398 -10.15 1.13 6.29
N PHE A 399 -8.85 1.38 6.49
CA PHE A 399 -8.30 1.80 7.78
C PHE A 399 -7.60 3.18 7.68
N PRO A 400 -7.71 4.05 8.72
CA PRO A 400 -8.63 3.92 9.85
C PRO A 400 -10.07 3.97 9.35
N ARG A 401 -10.95 3.15 9.94
CA ARG A 401 -12.39 3.23 9.63
C ARG A 401 -12.83 4.64 9.97
N ARG A 402 -13.05 5.45 8.93
CA ARG A 402 -13.63 6.78 9.09
C ARG A 402 -15.02 6.58 9.65
N ARG A 403 -15.15 6.59 10.98
CA ARG A 403 -16.44 6.87 11.59
C ARG A 403 -16.77 8.27 11.10
N ALA A 404 -17.86 8.43 10.35
CA ALA A 404 -18.42 9.75 10.12
C ALA A 404 -18.42 10.46 11.49
N PRO A 405 -17.84 11.66 11.62
CA PRO A 405 -17.88 12.34 12.90
C PRO A 405 -19.34 12.33 13.35
N ALA A 406 -19.62 12.04 14.62
CA ALA A 406 -21.01 11.92 15.10
C ALA A 406 -21.87 13.16 14.75
N LEU A 407 -21.20 14.28 14.46
CA LEU A 407 -21.75 15.53 13.95
C LEU A 407 -22.28 15.47 12.51
N LEU A 408 -21.80 14.59 11.63
CA LEU A 408 -22.26 14.49 10.24
C LEU A 408 -23.71 14.01 10.11
N PRO A 409 -24.17 12.92 10.76
CA PRO A 409 -25.59 12.56 10.73
C PRO A 409 -26.45 13.62 11.44
N LEU A 410 -25.93 14.28 12.48
CA LEU A 410 -26.61 15.40 13.14
C LEU A 410 -26.77 16.60 12.20
N ALA A 411 -25.71 16.99 11.49
CA ALA A 411 -25.73 18.08 10.51
C ALA A 411 -26.66 17.74 9.34
N ALA A 412 -26.62 16.50 8.83
CA ALA A 412 -27.54 16.04 7.79
C ALA A 412 -29.01 16.09 8.26
N ALA A 413 -29.28 15.68 9.50
CA ALA A 413 -30.61 15.76 10.10
C ALA A 413 -31.06 17.21 10.25
N LEU A 414 -30.20 18.10 10.76
CA LEU A 414 -30.50 19.53 10.88
C LEU A 414 -30.78 20.17 9.51
N CYS A 415 -29.99 19.86 8.48
CA CYS A 415 -30.21 20.32 7.11
C CYS A 415 -31.53 19.80 6.51
N ALA A 416 -31.88 18.53 6.76
CA ALA A 416 -33.16 17.98 6.32
C ALA A 416 -34.35 18.65 7.02
N VAL A 417 -34.23 18.92 8.32
CA VAL A 417 -35.25 19.65 9.10
C VAL A 417 -35.39 21.09 8.62
N THR A 418 -34.30 21.81 8.37
CA THR A 418 -34.37 23.19 7.87
C THR A 418 -34.97 23.25 6.47
N ALA A 419 -34.62 22.31 5.58
CA ALA A 419 -35.23 22.21 4.26
C ALA A 419 -36.74 21.91 4.35
N LEU A 420 -37.16 21.01 5.23
CA LEU A 420 -38.57 20.72 5.47
C LEU A 420 -39.30 21.96 6.00
N LEU A 421 -38.74 22.66 6.99
CA LEU A 421 -39.32 23.89 7.52
C LEU A 421 -39.46 24.97 6.44
N ALA A 422 -38.48 25.11 5.55
CA ALA A 422 -38.55 26.04 4.42
C ALA A 422 -39.68 25.67 3.44
N LEU A 423 -39.85 24.39 3.12
CA LEU A 423 -40.95 23.90 2.27
C LEU A 423 -42.32 24.11 2.93
N LEU A 424 -42.44 23.83 4.22
CA LEU A 424 -43.66 24.07 5.00
C LEU A 424 -43.99 25.56 5.08
N ALA A 425 -42.98 26.41 5.27
CA ALA A 425 -43.15 27.88 5.27
C ALA A 425 -43.58 28.41 3.90
N HIS A 426 -43.07 27.84 2.82
CA HIS A 426 -43.50 28.19 1.47
C HIS A 426 -44.94 27.74 1.19
N ARG A 427 -45.32 26.54 1.65
CA ARG A 427 -46.66 25.99 1.43
C ARG A 427 -47.74 26.62 2.31
N TRP A 428 -47.39 27.03 3.55
CA TRP A 428 -48.30 27.62 4.54
C TRP A 428 -47.70 28.86 5.23
N PRO A 429 -47.60 29.99 4.52
CA PRO A 429 -46.87 31.18 5.01
C PRO A 429 -47.50 31.81 6.26
N ALA A 430 -48.83 31.83 6.38
CA ALA A 430 -49.52 32.42 7.53
C ALA A 430 -49.25 31.66 8.84
N HIS A 431 -49.24 30.32 8.78
CA HIS A 431 -48.95 29.45 9.94
C HIS A 431 -47.47 29.53 10.33
N ALA A 432 -46.57 29.52 9.34
CA ALA A 432 -45.14 29.66 9.59
C ALA A 432 -44.80 31.02 10.23
N HIS A 433 -45.45 32.10 9.79
CA HIS A 433 -45.27 33.44 10.39
C HIS A 433 -45.80 33.51 11.83
N ALA A 434 -46.92 32.84 12.15
CA ALA A 434 -47.44 32.75 13.51
C ALA A 434 -46.50 31.96 14.43
N VAL A 435 -46.00 30.81 13.98
CA VAL A 435 -45.03 29.98 14.71
C VAL A 435 -43.71 30.71 14.92
N ALA A 436 -43.20 31.42 13.90
CA ALA A 436 -41.97 32.21 14.02
C ALA A 436 -42.12 33.36 15.03
N ARG A 437 -43.27 34.05 15.05
CA ARG A 437 -43.55 35.09 16.07
C ARG A 437 -43.66 34.51 17.48
N ALA A 438 -44.25 33.32 17.63
CA ALA A 438 -44.34 32.62 18.91
C ALA A 438 -42.96 32.14 19.41
N ALA A 439 -42.10 31.65 18.51
CA ALA A 439 -40.72 31.27 18.84
C ALA A 439 -39.87 32.49 19.21
N ALA A 440 -39.98 33.60 18.47
CA ALA A 440 -39.28 34.84 18.75
C ALA A 440 -39.68 35.47 20.09
N SER A 441 -40.95 35.37 20.48
CA SER A 441 -41.41 35.84 21.80
C SER A 441 -41.00 34.92 22.96
N GLY A 442 -40.72 33.64 22.67
CA GLY A 442 -40.11 32.70 23.62
C GLY A 442 -38.61 32.91 23.84
N LEU A 443 -37.90 33.40 22.81
CA LEU A 443 -36.46 33.72 22.84
C LEU A 443 -36.17 35.18 23.24
N ASP A 444 -37.18 35.90 23.77
CA ASP A 444 -37.00 37.26 24.26
C ASP A 444 -35.90 37.27 25.34
N PRO A 445 -34.81 38.04 25.16
CA PRO A 445 -33.68 38.06 26.09
C PRO A 445 -34.10 38.36 27.53
N ARG A 446 -35.22 39.08 27.74
CA ARG A 446 -35.77 39.37 29.08
C ARG A 446 -36.35 38.13 29.77
N ARG A 447 -37.00 37.23 29.01
CA ARG A 447 -37.56 35.97 29.53
C ARG A 447 -36.49 34.91 29.78
N LEU A 448 -35.48 34.85 28.91
CA LEU A 448 -34.30 34.01 29.10
C LEU A 448 -33.50 34.44 30.34
N HIS A 449 -33.34 35.74 30.58
CA HIS A 449 -32.72 36.26 31.81
C HIS A 449 -33.52 35.88 33.06
N SER A 450 -34.85 35.98 33.04
CA SER A 450 -35.68 35.58 34.19
C SER A 450 -35.69 34.08 34.48
N LEU A 451 -35.51 33.24 33.46
CA LEU A 451 -35.40 31.79 33.63
C LEU A 451 -34.02 31.36 34.13
N LEU A 452 -32.94 32.00 33.66
CA LEU A 452 -31.59 31.76 34.13
C LEU A 452 -31.33 32.30 35.54
N ALA A 453 -32.06 33.34 35.97
CA ALA A 453 -32.02 33.87 37.33
C ALA A 453 -32.88 33.07 38.33
N ALA A 454 -33.66 32.09 37.86
CA ALA A 454 -34.51 31.22 38.68
C ALA A 454 -33.92 29.81 38.89
N VAL A 455 -32.73 29.56 38.36
CA VAL A 455 -31.84 28.43 38.68
C VAL A 455 -30.71 28.98 39.54
#